data_AF-A0A849ZHB1-F1
#
_entry.id   AF-A0A849ZHB1-F1
#
_cell.length_a   1.000
_cell.length_b   1.000
_cell.length_c   1.000
_cell.angle_alpha   90.00
_cell.angle_beta   90.00
_cell.angle_gamma   90.00
#
_symmetry.space_group_name_H-M   'P 1'
#
loop_
_entity.id
_entity.type
_entity.pdbx_description
1 polymer ?
#
loop_
_entity_poly.entity_id
_entity_poly.type
_entity_poly.pdbx_seq_one_letter_code
_entity_poly.pdbx_strand_id
1 'polypeptide(L)' 'MSRAIDLLAILLVLVAAVAFGFGLHALGKNEDFRAIYLLVVGGLALRASTEILRPRGGAA' A
#
# COMPACT_ATOMS: atom_id res chain seq x y z
N MET A 1 -8.02 19.52 -8.38
CA MET A 1 -7.03 18.82 -7.54
C MET A 1 -7.48 17.41 -7.09
N SER A 2 -8.77 17.11 -6.96
CA SER A 2 -9.23 15.77 -6.50
C SER A 2 -8.81 14.60 -7.40
N ARG A 3 -8.96 14.71 -8.73
CA ARG A 3 -8.72 13.58 -9.66
C ARG A 3 -7.28 13.08 -9.69
N ALA A 4 -6.30 13.97 -9.54
CA ALA A 4 -4.88 13.58 -9.52
C ALA A 4 -4.52 12.81 -8.24
N ILE A 5 -5.14 13.22 -7.11
CA ILE A 5 -4.97 12.56 -5.81
C ILE A 5 -5.66 11.19 -5.83
N ASP A 6 -6.84 11.08 -6.43
CA ASP A 6 -7.54 9.80 -6.62
C ASP A 6 -6.71 8.82 -7.47
N LEU A 7 -6.15 9.28 -8.59
CA LEU A 7 -5.27 8.47 -9.44
C LEU A 7 -4.04 7.98 -8.69
N LEU A 8 -3.43 8.85 -7.88
CA LEU A 8 -2.26 8.51 -7.10
C LEU A 8 -2.59 7.52 -5.98
N ALA A 9 -3.76 7.64 -5.35
CA ALA A 9 -4.24 6.68 -4.36
C ALA A 9 -4.50 5.30 -4.98
N ILE A 10 -5.15 5.24 -6.15
CA ILE A 10 -5.40 3.99 -6.89
C ILE A 10 -4.06 3.32 -7.27
N LEU A 11 -3.10 4.11 -7.77
CA LEU A 11 -1.77 3.61 -8.10
C LEU A 11 -1.07 3.01 -6.87
N LEU A 12 -1.13 3.71 -5.73
CA LEU A 12 -0.56 3.26 -4.47
C LEU A 12 -1.18 1.95 -3.98
N VAL A 13 -2.51 1.82 -4.10
CA VAL A 13 -3.22 0.56 -3.77
C VAL A 13 -2.77 -0.58 -4.67
N LEU A 14 -2.63 -0.36 -5.97
CA LEU A 14 -2.15 -1.37 -6.91
C LEU A 14 -0.73 -1.82 -6.58
N VAL A 15 0.19 -0.88 -6.34
CA VAL A 15 1.57 -1.18 -5.96
C VAL A 15 1.60 -1.98 -4.65
N ALA A 16 0.77 -1.60 -3.68
CA ALA A 16 0.69 -2.30 -2.41
C ALA A 16 0.17 -3.73 -2.55
N ALA A 17 -0.88 -3.95 -3.36
CA ALA A 17 -1.43 -5.28 -3.62
C ALA A 17 -0.39 -6.20 -4.28
N VAL A 18 0.36 -5.68 -5.26
CA VAL A 18 1.44 -6.43 -5.93
C VAL A 18 2.57 -6.75 -4.96
N ALA A 19 3.05 -5.78 -4.18
CA ALA A 19 4.11 -6.00 -3.20
C ALA A 19 3.68 -7.03 -2.14
N PHE A 20 2.46 -6.93 -1.63
CA PHE A 20 1.93 -7.85 -0.63
C PHE A 20 1.77 -9.28 -1.19
N GLY A 21 1.25 -9.41 -2.42
CA GLY A 21 1.14 -10.70 -3.11
C GLY A 21 2.50 -11.36 -3.36
N PHE A 22 3.51 -10.57 -3.79
CA PHE A 22 4.88 -11.07 -3.93
C PHE A 22 5.51 -11.45 -2.59
N GLY A 23 5.21 -10.72 -1.51
CA GLY A 23 5.65 -11.06 -0.16
C GLY A 23 5.11 -12.40 0.31
N LEU A 24 3.82 -12.67 0.07
CA LEU A 24 3.20 -13.96 0.36
C LEU A 24 3.81 -15.10 -0.48
N HIS A 25 4.10 -14.85 -1.75
CA HIS A 25 4.77 -15.84 -2.61
C HIS A 25 6.21 -16.13 -2.16
N ALA A 26 6.96 -15.10 -1.74
CA ALA A 26 8.31 -15.23 -1.21
C ALA A 26 8.33 -16.03 0.11
N LEU A 27 7.31 -15.84 0.96
CA LEU A 27 7.15 -16.60 2.20
C LEU A 27 6.97 -18.10 1.91
N GLY A 28 6.21 -18.44 0.87
CA GLY A 28 6.07 -19.83 0.40
C GLY A 28 7.36 -20.45 -0.16
N LYS A 29 8.38 -19.64 -0.45
CA LYS A 29 9.70 -20.07 -0.94
C LYS A 29 10.79 -20.11 0.15
N ASN A 30 10.44 -19.91 1.42
CA ASN A 30 11.37 -19.73 2.53
C ASN A 30 12.32 -18.51 2.34
N GLU A 31 11.92 -17.50 1.55
CA GLU A 31 12.64 -16.22 1.43
C GLU A 31 12.17 -15.23 2.50
N ASP A 32 12.34 -15.57 3.78
CA ASP A 32 11.70 -14.89 4.92
C ASP A 32 12.02 -13.39 5.00
N PHE A 33 13.28 -13.00 4.79
CA PHE A 33 13.68 -11.58 4.79
C PHE A 33 12.99 -10.78 3.70
N ARG A 34 12.85 -11.38 2.51
CA ARG A 34 12.22 -10.72 1.36
C ARG A 34 10.70 -10.63 1.55
N ALA A 35 10.11 -11.68 2.11
CA ALA A 35 8.69 -11.70 2.48
C ALA A 35 8.35 -10.60 3.48
N ILE A 36 9.12 -10.49 4.57
CA ILE A 36 8.92 -9.45 5.60
C ILE A 36 9.08 -8.06 4.99
N TYR A 37 10.13 -7.83 4.20
CA TYR A 37 10.34 -6.54 3.54
C TYR A 37 9.15 -6.13 2.65
N LEU A 38 8.69 -7.05 1.80
CA LEU A 38 7.57 -6.82 0.88
C LEU A 38 6.24 -6.61 1.62
N LEU A 39 6.00 -7.34 2.71
CA LEU A 39 4.81 -7.18 3.56
C LEU A 39 4.80 -5.83 4.28
N VAL A 40 5.95 -5.39 4.83
CA VAL A 40 6.07 -4.09 5.50
C VAL A 40 5.87 -2.95 4.50
N VAL A 41 6.53 -3.01 3.34
CA VAL A 41 6.39 -1.99 2.29
C VAL A 41 4.95 -1.93 1.76
N GLY A 42 4.34 -3.08 1.47
CA GLY A 42 2.94 -3.16 1.04
C GLY A 42 1.97 -2.62 2.09
N GLY A 43 2.17 -2.97 3.37
CA GLY A 43 1.35 -2.47 4.47
C GLY A 43 1.45 -0.95 4.67
N LEU A 44 2.66 -0.39 4.57
CA LEU A 44 2.88 1.06 4.64
C LEU A 44 2.27 1.80 3.44
N ALA A 45 2.38 1.23 2.24
CA ALA A 45 1.76 1.78 1.03
C ALA A 45 0.22 1.77 1.12
N LEU A 46 -0.38 0.68 1.63
CA LEU A 46 -1.81 0.62 1.95
C LEU A 46 -2.21 1.71 2.94
N ARG A 47 -1.48 1.84 4.05
CA ARG A 47 -1.73 2.89 5.05
C ARG A 47 -1.69 4.29 4.42
N ALA A 48 -0.65 4.60 3.66
CA ALA A 48 -0.49 5.88 2.98
C ALA A 48 -1.65 6.16 2.00
N SER A 49 -2.10 5.15 1.25
CA SER A 49 -3.24 5.28 0.33
C SER A 49 -4.53 5.64 1.08
N THR A 50 -4.79 5.00 2.23
CA THR A 50 -5.97 5.26 3.05
C THR A 50 -5.90 6.61 3.76
N GLU A 51 -4.70 7.07 4.13
CA GLU A 51 -4.47 8.35 4.79
C GLU A 51 -4.64 9.53 3.82
N ILE A 52 -4.31 9.34 2.55
CA ILE A 52 -4.58 10.30 1.48
C ILE A 52 -6.09 10.39 1.20
N LEU A 53 -6.80 9.25 1.22
CA LEU A 53 -8.24 9.19 0.97
C LEU A 53 -9.08 9.61 2.18
N ARG A 54 -8.52 9.56 3.40
CA ARG A 54 -9.22 9.94 4.62
C ARG A 54 -9.48 11.45 4.57
N PRO A 55 -10.74 11.90 4.53
CA PRO A 55 -11.04 13.32 4.64
C PRO A 55 -10.57 13.78 6.03
N ARG A 56 -9.59 14.70 6.05
CA ARG A 56 -9.25 15.42 7.28
C ARG A 56 -10.46 16.25 7.63
N GLY A 57 -11.22 15.83 8.65
CA GLY A 57 -12.40 16.55 9.13
C GLY A 57 -12.05 18.01 9.42
N GLY A 58 -12.39 18.88 8.49
CA GLY A 58 -12.48 20.32 8.66
C GLY A 58 -13.95 20.69 8.73
N ALA A 59 -14.49 20.68 9.95
CA ALA A 59 -15.53 21.58 10.42
C ALA A 59 -15.02 21.95 11.83
N ALA A 60 -14.29 23.05 11.99
CA ALA A 60 -14.82 24.42 12.07
C ALA A 60 -15.97 24.49 13.08
#